data_AF-A0A814X5M9-F1
#
_entry.id   AF-A0A814X5M9-F1
#
_cell.length_a   1.000
_cell.length_b   1.000
_cell.length_c   1.000
_cell.angle_alpha   90.00
_cell.angle_beta   90.00
_cell.angle_gamma   90.00
#
_symmetry.space_group_name_H-M   'P 1'
#
loop_
_entity.id
_entity.type
_entity.pdbx_description
1 polymer ?
#
loop_
_entity_poly.entity_id
_entity_poly.type
_entity_poly.pdbx_seq_one_letter_code
_entity_poly.pdbx_strand_id
1 'polypeptide(L)'
;MNTKRFDTRETNANDYFKNIVFEQAKEIAYELLVQPVVPRSYQRRHGQHILDPEEFFRDQGFLPFLCELKANADKRLSVFSHSRIQLLTQLRPERITATSCSTAELYKRLKEEFLDRLPQPFQLFGELERWKIECNDLVNKPNYVNLWINDLLNIFDPVLFPNIHFLLVFLGTLPVTTSSAERAFSALKRIKTYCRSTMIEDRLNGLAATFIHKNVEIDAKKILDLFVQKHQRRFDFGL
;
A
#
# COMPACT_ATOMS: atom_id res chain seq x y z
N MET A 1 1.54 18.79 16.99
CA MET A 1 2.21 17.50 16.72
C MET A 1 3.68 17.77 16.42
N ASN A 2 4.56 17.10 17.16
CA ASN A 2 6.03 17.22 17.25
C ASN A 2 6.80 17.58 15.95
N THR A 3 7.29 18.82 15.86
CA THR A 3 8.39 19.22 14.96
C THR A 3 9.75 18.67 15.42
N LYS A 4 9.95 18.45 16.73
CA LYS A 4 11.18 17.87 17.32
C LYS A 4 11.54 16.44 16.88
N ARG A 5 10.62 15.71 16.21
CA ARG A 5 10.85 14.32 15.76
C ARG A 5 11.46 14.23 14.36
N PHE A 6 11.48 15.32 13.61
CA PHE A 6 12.01 15.34 12.23
C PHE A 6 13.46 15.84 12.17
N ASP A 7 13.85 16.85 12.95
CA ASP A 7 15.23 17.36 12.98
C ASP A 7 16.24 16.27 13.40
N THR A 8 15.83 15.41 14.35
CA THR A 8 16.63 14.24 14.77
C THR A 8 16.80 13.18 13.67
N ARG A 9 15.95 13.18 12.63
CA ARG A 9 16.06 12.25 11.50
C ARG A 9 16.96 12.78 10.39
N GLU A 10 17.07 14.09 10.21
CA GLU A 10 17.99 14.69 9.23
C GLU A 10 19.45 14.56 9.67
N THR A 11 19.73 14.80 10.96
CA THR A 11 21.05 14.50 11.55
C THR A 11 21.38 13.01 11.42
N ASN A 12 20.43 12.13 11.71
CA ASN A 12 20.61 10.69 11.52
C ASN A 12 20.81 10.31 10.04
N ALA A 13 20.19 11.02 9.10
CA ALA A 13 20.34 10.75 7.67
C ALA A 13 21.75 11.13 7.18
N ASN A 14 22.31 12.24 7.67
CA ASN A 14 23.68 12.63 7.38
C ASN A 14 24.69 11.64 7.98
N ASP A 15 24.48 11.24 9.23
CA ASP A 15 25.33 10.23 9.89
C ASP A 15 25.23 8.86 9.19
N TYR A 16 24.02 8.47 8.77
CA TYR A 16 23.79 7.23 8.01
C TYR A 16 24.45 7.28 6.62
N PHE A 17 24.37 8.43 5.94
CA PHE A 17 25.03 8.61 4.66
C PHE A 17 26.54 8.44 4.80
N LYS A 18 27.13 9.16 5.75
CA LYS A 18 28.57 9.14 5.98
C LYS A 18 29.09 7.77 6.36
N ASN A 19 28.47 7.12 7.35
CA ASN A 19 29.00 5.91 7.96
C ASN A 19 28.64 4.62 7.20
N ILE A 20 27.59 4.62 6.37
CA ILE A 20 27.10 3.39 5.73
C ILE A 20 27.06 3.56 4.21
N VAL A 21 26.31 4.54 3.71
CA VAL A 21 26.05 4.66 2.27
C VAL A 21 27.31 5.02 1.50
N PHE A 22 28.08 6.00 1.99
CA PHE A 22 29.27 6.47 1.32
C PHE A 22 30.42 5.45 1.43
N GLU A 23 30.59 4.78 2.58
CA GLU A 23 31.59 3.71 2.72
C GLU A 23 31.30 2.54 1.76
N GLN A 24 30.06 2.05 1.69
CA GLN A 24 29.67 0.99 0.75
C GLN A 24 29.85 1.42 -0.71
N ALA A 25 29.48 2.66 -1.05
CA ALA A 25 29.67 3.17 -2.40
C ALA A 25 31.16 3.27 -2.75
N LYS A 26 32.01 3.62 -1.79
CA LYS A 26 33.46 3.71 -1.94
C LYS A 26 34.10 2.32 -2.11
N GLU A 27 33.66 1.31 -1.35
CA GLU A 27 34.06 -0.08 -1.54
C GLU A 27 33.75 -0.57 -2.96
N ILE A 28 32.51 -0.39 -3.42
CA ILE A 28 32.09 -0.76 -4.78
C ILE A 28 32.89 0.01 -5.84
N ALA A 29 33.17 1.29 -5.62
CA ALA A 29 33.97 2.09 -6.54
C ALA A 29 35.41 1.55 -6.64
N TYR A 30 36.01 1.12 -5.53
CA TYR A 30 37.33 0.50 -5.53
C TYR A 30 37.35 -0.86 -6.22
N GLU A 31 36.31 -1.69 -6.04
CA GLU A 31 36.16 -2.95 -6.79
C GLU A 31 36.11 -2.70 -8.31
N LEU A 32 35.50 -1.60 -8.72
CA LEU A 32 35.39 -1.19 -10.13
C LEU A 32 36.59 -0.37 -10.63
N LEU A 33 37.63 -0.17 -9.81
CA LEU A 33 38.80 0.67 -10.10
C LEU A 33 38.46 2.13 -10.45
N VAL A 34 37.34 2.65 -9.92
CA VAL A 34 36.88 4.03 -10.10
C VAL A 34 37.11 4.81 -8.81
N GLN A 35 37.67 6.03 -8.93
CA GLN A 35 37.81 6.93 -7.79
C GLN A 35 36.54 7.78 -7.63
N PRO A 36 35.99 7.93 -6.41
CA PRO A 36 34.88 8.84 -6.16
C PRO A 36 35.37 10.29 -6.27
N VAL A 37 35.04 10.95 -7.39
CA VAL A 37 35.42 12.34 -7.66
C VAL A 37 34.17 13.12 -8.07
N VAL A 38 34.12 14.39 -7.68
CA VAL A 38 33.06 15.30 -8.10
C VAL A 38 33.02 15.39 -9.64
N PRO A 39 31.85 15.23 -10.28
CA PRO A 39 31.73 15.31 -11.73
C PRO A 39 32.26 16.62 -12.31
N ARG A 40 33.11 16.54 -13.35
CA ARG A 40 33.70 17.71 -14.03
C ARG A 40 32.66 18.70 -14.56
N SER A 41 31.48 18.21 -14.97
CA SER A 41 30.38 19.03 -15.46
C SER A 41 29.81 19.96 -14.39
N TYR A 42 29.76 19.50 -13.13
CA TYR A 42 29.28 20.29 -12.00
C TYR A 42 30.30 21.37 -11.62
N GLN A 43 31.58 21.02 -11.56
CA GLN A 43 32.68 21.94 -11.29
C GLN A 43 32.74 23.10 -12.30
N ARG A 44 32.39 22.86 -13.56
CA ARG A 44 32.32 23.90 -14.61
C ARG A 44 31.16 24.89 -14.42
N ARG A 45 30.06 24.48 -13.78
CA ARG A 45 28.84 25.30 -13.65
C ARG A 45 28.78 26.10 -12.34
N HIS A 46 29.33 25.57 -11.25
CA HIS A 46 29.24 26.18 -9.91
C HIS A 46 30.57 26.75 -9.39
N GLY A 47 31.64 26.71 -10.19
CA GLY A 47 33.00 27.05 -9.74
C GLY A 47 33.60 25.95 -8.86
N GLN A 48 34.91 26.04 -8.57
CA GLN A 48 35.69 25.03 -7.82
C GLN A 48 35.37 24.97 -6.30
N HIS A 49 34.14 25.25 -5.88
CA HIS A 49 33.81 25.48 -4.47
C HIS A 49 33.42 24.22 -3.67
N ILE A 50 33.26 23.05 -4.31
CA ILE A 50 33.00 21.77 -3.63
C ILE A 50 34.22 20.87 -3.81
N LEU A 51 35.00 20.72 -2.74
CA LEU A 51 36.26 19.96 -2.73
C LEU A 51 36.07 18.51 -2.29
N ASP A 52 35.05 18.22 -1.48
CA ASP A 52 34.83 16.88 -0.93
C ASP A 52 33.77 16.11 -1.74
N PRO A 53 34.14 14.97 -2.37
CA PRO A 53 33.19 14.09 -3.03
C PRO A 53 32.06 13.62 -2.11
N GLU A 54 32.33 13.42 -0.81
CA GLU A 54 31.32 12.99 0.16
C GLU A 54 30.16 14.00 0.25
N GLU A 55 30.48 15.27 0.47
CA GLU A 55 29.48 16.34 0.58
C GLU A 55 28.71 16.54 -0.72
N PHE A 56 29.39 16.44 -1.86
CA PHE A 56 28.73 16.53 -3.16
C PHE A 56 27.66 15.45 -3.34
N PHE A 57 28.01 14.18 -3.11
CA PHE A 57 27.07 13.08 -3.29
C PHE A 57 25.96 13.08 -2.23
N ARG A 58 26.24 13.57 -1.02
CA ARG A 58 25.24 13.81 0.01
C ARG A 58 24.20 14.83 -0.46
N ASP A 59 24.64 16.02 -0.86
CA ASP A 59 23.76 17.17 -1.08
C ASP A 59 23.07 17.14 -2.45
N GLN A 60 23.70 16.56 -3.48
CA GLN A 60 23.15 16.51 -4.85
C GLN A 60 22.52 15.16 -5.21
N GLY A 61 22.85 14.09 -4.47
CA GLY A 61 22.34 12.75 -4.72
C GLY A 61 21.41 12.28 -3.61
N PHE A 62 21.98 12.03 -2.44
CA PHE A 62 21.31 11.35 -1.35
C PHE A 62 20.15 12.16 -0.75
N LEU A 63 20.37 13.41 -0.35
CA LEU A 63 19.34 14.24 0.25
C LEU A 63 18.19 14.55 -0.72
N PRO A 64 18.43 14.95 -1.99
CA PRO A 64 17.35 15.14 -2.96
C PRO A 64 16.54 13.87 -3.19
N PHE A 65 17.20 12.70 -3.26
CA PHE A 65 16.53 11.41 -3.38
C PHE A 65 15.65 11.10 -2.16
N LEU A 66 16.16 11.32 -0.93
CA LEU A 66 15.36 11.14 0.28
C LEU A 66 14.17 12.10 0.33
N CYS A 67 14.36 13.36 -0.06
CA CYS A 67 13.30 14.34 -0.17
C CYS A 67 12.22 13.91 -1.16
N GLU A 68 12.62 13.40 -2.33
CA GLU A 68 11.69 12.87 -3.32
C GLU A 68 10.96 11.62 -2.82
N LEU A 69 11.66 10.69 -2.19
CA LEU A 69 11.04 9.51 -1.56
C LEU A 69 10.02 9.91 -0.50
N LYS A 70 10.37 10.86 0.37
CA LYS A 70 9.46 11.39 1.39
C LYS A 70 8.25 12.05 0.75
N ALA A 71 8.45 12.93 -0.23
CA ALA A 71 7.36 13.60 -0.94
C ALA A 71 6.43 12.59 -1.63
N ASN A 72 6.98 11.55 -2.25
CA ASN A 72 6.21 10.48 -2.87
C ASN A 72 5.45 9.64 -1.84
N ALA A 73 6.07 9.32 -0.71
CA ALA A 73 5.41 8.64 0.40
C ALA A 73 4.26 9.50 0.96
N ASP A 74 4.50 10.78 1.25
CA ASP A 74 3.49 11.71 1.76
C ASP A 74 2.35 11.89 0.77
N LYS A 75 2.64 12.03 -0.53
CA LYS A 75 1.61 12.12 -1.58
C LYS A 75 0.75 10.86 -1.63
N ARG A 76 1.35 9.66 -1.54
CA ARG A 76 0.62 8.38 -1.56
C ARG A 76 -0.19 8.17 -0.27
N LEU A 77 0.39 8.50 0.88
CA LEU A 77 -0.23 8.35 2.19
C LEU A 77 -1.19 9.51 2.54
N SER A 78 -1.26 10.56 1.74
CA SER A 78 -2.20 11.68 1.91
C SER A 78 -3.67 11.22 1.97
N VAL A 79 -3.97 10.05 1.38
CA VAL A 79 -5.27 9.40 1.48
C VAL A 79 -5.66 9.18 2.95
N PHE A 80 -4.73 8.87 3.85
CA PHE A 80 -5.00 8.74 5.30
C PHE A 80 -5.35 10.06 5.99
N SER A 81 -5.07 11.21 5.35
CA SER A 81 -5.50 12.51 5.85
C SER A 81 -6.99 12.77 5.62
N HIS A 82 -7.66 11.96 4.79
CA HIS A 82 -9.08 12.12 4.52
C HIS A 82 -9.91 11.87 5.78
N SER A 83 -10.85 12.78 6.09
CA SER A 83 -11.70 12.77 7.30
C SER A 83 -12.38 11.42 7.53
N ARG A 84 -13.02 10.87 6.50
CA ARG A 84 -13.65 9.53 6.52
C ARG A 84 -12.71 8.42 6.94
N ILE A 85 -11.48 8.41 6.42
CA ILE A 85 -10.51 7.35 6.73
C ILE A 85 -10.05 7.50 8.18
N GLN A 86 -9.76 8.73 8.62
CA GLN A 86 -9.47 9.01 10.02
C GLN A 86 -10.61 8.57 10.95
N LEU A 87 -11.86 8.83 10.57
CA LEU A 87 -13.03 8.40 11.30
C LEU A 87 -13.11 6.86 11.40
N LEU A 88 -12.95 6.16 10.28
CA LEU A 88 -12.97 4.69 10.25
C LEU A 88 -11.80 4.08 11.04
N THR A 89 -10.63 4.73 11.09
CA THR A 89 -9.53 4.23 11.91
C THR A 89 -9.83 4.24 13.41
N GLN A 90 -10.83 5.01 13.85
CA GLN A 90 -11.27 4.99 15.25
C GLN A 90 -11.99 3.70 15.63
N LEU A 91 -12.46 2.91 14.65
CA LEU A 91 -13.09 1.61 14.92
C LEU A 91 -12.09 0.53 15.32
N ARG A 92 -10.79 0.76 15.18
CA ARG A 92 -9.76 -0.22 15.53
C ARG A 92 -9.77 -0.48 17.06
N PRO A 93 -9.58 -1.72 17.53
CA PRO A 93 -9.66 -2.04 18.96
C PRO A 93 -8.81 -1.14 19.86
N GLU A 94 -7.56 -0.82 19.50
CA GLU A 94 -6.69 0.01 20.35
C GLU A 94 -7.14 1.48 20.36
N ARG A 95 -7.80 1.92 19.29
CA ARG A 95 -8.32 3.29 19.19
C ARG A 95 -9.61 3.43 19.97
N ILE A 96 -10.57 2.53 19.75
CA ILE A 96 -11.89 2.64 20.38
C ILE A 96 -11.85 2.46 21.91
N THR A 97 -10.89 1.67 22.40
CA THR A 97 -10.65 1.45 23.84
C THR A 97 -9.88 2.60 24.49
N ALA A 98 -8.85 3.14 23.83
CA ALA A 98 -8.07 4.27 24.35
C ALA A 98 -8.82 5.61 24.29
N THR A 99 -9.88 5.71 23.49
CA THR A 99 -10.53 6.97 23.19
C THR A 99 -11.42 7.43 24.36
N SER A 100 -11.13 8.63 24.90
CA SER A 100 -11.99 9.36 25.85
C SER A 100 -13.26 9.92 25.21
N CYS A 101 -13.36 9.88 23.87
CA CYS A 101 -14.52 10.33 23.11
C CYS A 101 -15.72 9.41 23.38
N SER A 102 -16.88 10.01 23.58
CA SER A 102 -18.15 9.31 23.74
C SER A 102 -18.49 8.52 22.46
N THR A 103 -18.95 7.28 22.61
CA THR A 103 -19.51 6.44 21.53
C THR A 103 -20.61 7.19 20.77
N ALA A 104 -21.33 8.10 21.43
CA ALA A 104 -22.36 8.94 20.83
C ALA A 104 -21.83 9.93 19.77
N GLU A 105 -20.66 10.53 20.00
CA GLU A 105 -20.03 11.46 19.05
C GLU A 105 -19.55 10.71 17.80
N LEU A 106 -18.94 9.55 18.00
CA LEU A 106 -18.50 8.68 16.91
C LEU A 106 -19.69 8.15 16.10
N TYR A 107 -20.77 7.75 16.78
CA TYR A 107 -22.03 7.39 16.14
C TYR A 107 -22.56 8.52 15.25
N LYS A 108 -22.62 9.75 15.78
CA LYS A 108 -23.13 10.91 15.03
C LYS A 108 -22.35 11.12 13.73
N ARG A 109 -21.02 11.12 13.81
CA ARG A 109 -20.14 11.31 12.64
C ARG A 109 -20.24 10.17 11.64
N LEU A 110 -20.29 8.92 12.10
CA LEU A 110 -20.45 7.77 11.20
C LEU A 110 -21.81 7.77 10.52
N LYS A 111 -22.86 8.15 11.25
CA LYS A 111 -24.20 8.27 10.70
C LYS A 111 -24.24 9.37 9.63
N GLU A 112 -23.69 10.55 9.89
CA GLU A 112 -23.65 11.66 8.92
C GLU A 112 -22.92 11.28 7.62
N GLU A 113 -21.81 10.55 7.70
CA GLU A 113 -20.98 10.23 6.52
C GLU A 113 -21.40 8.96 5.76
N PHE A 114 -22.05 7.99 6.44
CA PHE A 114 -22.31 6.66 5.88
C PHE A 114 -23.78 6.23 5.91
N LEU A 115 -24.73 7.11 6.29
CA LEU A 115 -26.15 6.76 6.45
C LEU A 115 -26.71 5.87 5.33
N ASP A 116 -26.48 6.28 4.08
CA ASP A 116 -27.05 5.65 2.89
C ASP A 116 -26.38 4.31 2.52
N ARG A 117 -25.24 3.99 3.14
CA ARG A 117 -24.43 2.81 2.83
C ARG A 117 -24.49 1.73 3.91
N LEU A 118 -24.95 2.09 5.11
CA LEU A 118 -24.98 1.19 6.24
C LEU A 118 -26.07 0.13 6.07
N PRO A 119 -25.77 -1.16 6.33
CA PRO A 119 -26.77 -2.24 6.23
C PRO A 119 -27.94 -2.04 7.20
N GLN A 120 -27.67 -1.60 8.43
CA GLN A 120 -28.67 -1.46 9.50
C GLN A 120 -28.44 -0.17 10.31
N PRO A 121 -28.72 1.03 9.74
CA PRO A 121 -28.32 2.31 10.35
C PRO A 121 -28.91 2.57 11.74
N PHE A 122 -30.10 2.04 12.02
CA PHE A 122 -30.77 2.20 13.31
C PHE A 122 -30.07 1.46 14.46
N GLN A 123 -29.36 0.36 14.16
CA GLN A 123 -28.69 -0.47 15.16
C GLN A 123 -27.25 -0.04 15.44
N LEU A 124 -26.69 0.88 14.64
CA LEU A 124 -25.29 1.28 14.70
C LEU A 124 -24.86 1.73 16.10
N PHE A 125 -25.70 2.47 16.83
CA PHE A 125 -25.34 2.96 18.17
C PHE A 125 -25.11 1.80 19.15
N GLY A 126 -26.09 0.89 19.28
CA GLY A 126 -25.95 -0.27 20.17
C GLY A 126 -24.85 -1.23 19.71
N GLU A 127 -24.63 -1.34 18.40
CA GLU A 127 -23.53 -2.12 17.84
C GLU A 127 -22.17 -1.51 18.20
N LEU A 128 -22.02 -0.18 18.18
CA LEU A 128 -20.79 0.51 18.59
C LEU A 128 -20.49 0.35 20.08
N GLU A 129 -21.51 0.38 20.93
CA GLU A 129 -21.33 0.16 22.37
C GLU A 129 -20.87 -1.28 22.64
N ARG A 130 -21.52 -2.27 22.02
CA ARG A 130 -21.08 -3.67 22.10
C ARG A 130 -19.68 -3.87 21.54
N TRP A 131 -19.38 -3.25 20.40
CA TRP A 131 -18.07 -3.30 19.76
C TRP A 131 -16.97 -2.78 20.68
N LYS A 132 -17.22 -1.67 21.39
CA LYS A 132 -16.27 -1.12 22.37
C LYS A 132 -15.97 -2.09 23.51
N ILE A 133 -17.00 -2.77 24.02
CA ILE A 133 -16.86 -3.78 25.09
C ILE A 133 -16.02 -4.95 24.60
N GLU A 134 -16.38 -5.55 23.47
CA GLU A 134 -15.64 -6.67 22.86
C GLU A 134 -14.18 -6.30 22.55
N CYS A 135 -13.94 -5.09 22.03
CA CYS A 135 -12.58 -4.61 21.81
C CYS A 135 -11.78 -4.47 23.09
N ASN A 136 -12.41 -4.02 24.18
CA ASN A 136 -11.75 -3.92 25.48
C ASN A 136 -11.37 -5.31 26.00
N ASP A 137 -12.26 -6.28 25.88
CA ASP A 137 -12.01 -7.67 26.27
C ASP A 137 -10.90 -8.30 25.42
N LEU A 138 -10.83 -7.98 24.12
CA LEU A 138 -9.73 -8.41 23.26
C LEU A 138 -8.39 -7.80 23.66
N VAL A 139 -8.33 -6.48 23.87
CA VAL A 139 -7.09 -5.75 24.18
C VAL A 139 -6.53 -6.16 25.55
N ASN A 140 -7.39 -6.52 26.50
CA ASN A 140 -6.99 -6.97 27.83
C ASN A 140 -6.47 -8.42 27.86
N LYS A 141 -6.51 -9.17 26.76
CA LYS A 141 -5.95 -10.54 26.72
C LYS A 141 -4.41 -10.48 26.81
N PRO A 142 -3.78 -11.41 27.57
CA PRO A 142 -2.33 -11.37 27.83
C PRO A 142 -1.47 -11.51 26.57
N ASN A 143 -2.00 -12.10 25.50
CA ASN A 143 -1.31 -12.30 24.22
C ASN A 143 -1.87 -11.39 23.10
N TYR A 144 -2.46 -10.24 23.44
CA TYR A 144 -2.97 -9.33 22.42
C TYR A 144 -1.83 -8.75 21.58
N VAL A 145 -1.98 -8.87 20.26
CA VAL A 145 -1.14 -8.20 19.25
C VAL A 145 -2.06 -7.37 18.39
N ASN A 146 -1.60 -6.20 17.93
CA ASN A 146 -2.38 -5.34 17.04
C ASN A 146 -2.84 -6.12 15.81
N LEU A 147 -4.16 -6.33 15.72
CA LEU A 147 -4.76 -7.14 14.68
C LEU A 147 -4.92 -6.35 13.38
N TRP A 148 -4.70 -7.00 12.25
CA TRP A 148 -5.04 -6.42 10.96
C TRP A 148 -6.54 -6.54 10.71
N ILE A 149 -7.05 -5.72 9.78
CA ILE A 149 -8.49 -5.70 9.45
C ILE A 149 -9.00 -7.10 9.08
N ASN A 150 -8.22 -7.88 8.33
CA ASN A 150 -8.61 -9.25 7.95
C ASN A 150 -8.77 -10.17 9.17
N ASP A 151 -7.91 -10.02 10.18
CA ASP A 151 -8.00 -10.82 11.40
C ASP A 151 -9.25 -10.43 12.20
N LEU A 152 -9.56 -9.13 12.28
CA LEU A 152 -10.79 -8.64 12.90
C LEU A 152 -12.04 -9.18 12.18
N LEU A 153 -12.05 -9.15 10.84
CA LEU A 153 -13.15 -9.69 10.05
C LEU A 153 -13.33 -11.21 10.22
N ASN A 154 -12.27 -11.94 10.57
CA ASN A 154 -12.35 -13.38 10.84
C ASN A 154 -12.81 -13.71 12.27
N ILE A 155 -12.54 -12.81 13.23
CA ILE A 155 -12.91 -13.01 14.65
C ILE A 155 -14.37 -12.65 14.89
N PHE A 156 -14.86 -11.60 14.23
CA PHE A 156 -16.18 -11.03 14.51
C PHE A 156 -17.21 -11.42 13.45
N ASP A 157 -18.33 -11.96 13.92
CA ASP A 157 -19.42 -12.42 13.06
C ASP A 157 -20.14 -11.22 12.39
N PRO A 158 -20.25 -11.18 11.05
CA PRO A 158 -21.01 -10.16 10.33
C PRO A 158 -22.50 -10.11 10.70
N VAL A 159 -23.07 -11.18 11.25
CA VAL A 159 -24.47 -11.20 11.70
C VAL A 159 -24.65 -10.39 12.99
N LEU A 160 -23.67 -10.46 13.90
CA LEU A 160 -23.69 -9.72 15.17
C LEU A 160 -23.27 -8.25 15.00
N PHE A 161 -22.36 -8.01 14.05
CA PHE A 161 -21.77 -6.71 13.77
C PHE A 161 -21.91 -6.29 12.30
N PRO A 162 -23.13 -6.19 11.74
CA PRO A 162 -23.33 -5.93 10.32
C PRO A 162 -22.79 -4.57 9.86
N ASN A 163 -22.96 -3.51 10.66
CA ASN A 163 -22.48 -2.18 10.28
C ASN A 163 -20.97 -2.05 10.47
N ILE A 164 -20.42 -2.54 11.58
CA ILE A 164 -18.99 -2.50 11.86
C ILE A 164 -18.24 -3.36 10.85
N HIS A 165 -18.74 -4.56 10.54
CA HIS A 165 -18.17 -5.40 9.50
C HIS A 165 -18.16 -4.68 8.14
N PHE A 166 -19.26 -4.04 7.75
CA PHE A 166 -19.30 -3.22 6.54
C PHE A 166 -18.25 -2.10 6.54
N LEU A 167 -18.13 -1.35 7.65
CA LEU A 167 -17.18 -0.25 7.77
C LEU A 167 -15.71 -0.73 7.79
N LEU A 168 -15.43 -1.89 8.40
CA LEU A 168 -14.11 -2.52 8.41
C LEU A 168 -13.74 -3.05 7.02
N VAL A 169 -14.66 -3.69 6.30
CA VAL A 169 -14.47 -4.09 4.89
C VAL A 169 -14.23 -2.85 4.02
N PHE A 170 -15.01 -1.78 4.21
CA PHE A 170 -14.80 -0.53 3.51
C PHE A 170 -13.41 0.03 3.78
N LEU A 171 -12.95 0.03 5.03
CA LEU A 171 -11.59 0.45 5.39
C LEU A 171 -10.51 -0.45 4.76
N GLY A 172 -10.72 -1.76 4.72
CA GLY A 172 -9.77 -2.74 4.16
C GLY A 172 -9.71 -2.76 2.63
N THR A 173 -10.79 -2.35 1.95
CA THR A 173 -10.86 -2.28 0.49
C THR A 173 -10.31 -0.97 -0.07
N LEU A 174 -10.10 0.04 0.77
CA LEU A 174 -9.38 1.24 0.35
C LEU A 174 -7.98 0.84 -0.13
N PRO A 175 -7.49 1.39 -1.26
CA PRO A 175 -6.16 1.14 -1.77
C PRO A 175 -5.13 1.85 -0.88
N VAL A 176 -4.94 1.30 0.31
CA VAL A 176 -4.00 1.72 1.36
C VAL A 176 -2.58 1.27 0.98
N THR A 177 -2.45 0.20 0.19
CA THR A 177 -1.16 -0.35 -0.22
C THR A 177 -1.11 -0.57 -1.74
N THR A 178 0.03 -0.26 -2.35
CA THR A 178 0.31 -0.46 -3.79
C THR A 178 0.50 -1.94 -4.17
N SER A 179 0.38 -2.88 -3.23
CA SER A 179 0.71 -4.29 -3.45
C SER A 179 -0.09 -4.92 -4.59
N SER A 180 -1.39 -4.60 -4.73
CA SER A 180 -2.21 -5.09 -5.85
C SER A 180 -1.72 -4.56 -7.21
N ALA A 181 -1.33 -3.28 -7.26
CA ALA A 181 -0.75 -2.68 -8.46
C ALA A 181 0.64 -3.27 -8.76
N GLU A 182 1.49 -3.44 -7.75
CA GLU A 182 2.82 -4.04 -7.88
C GLU A 182 2.76 -5.50 -8.33
N ARG A 183 1.79 -6.29 -7.83
CA ARG A 183 1.52 -7.65 -8.31
C ARG A 183 1.14 -7.63 -9.79
N ALA A 184 0.25 -6.73 -10.19
CA ALA A 184 -0.15 -6.59 -11.58
C ALA A 184 1.02 -6.15 -12.49
N PHE A 185 1.82 -5.16 -12.06
CA PHE A 185 3.00 -4.71 -12.79
C PHE A 185 4.08 -5.79 -12.89
N SER A 186 4.29 -6.58 -11.83
CA SER A 186 5.24 -7.69 -11.83
C SER A 186 4.79 -8.83 -12.75
N ALA A 187 3.49 -9.16 -12.73
CA ALA A 187 2.88 -10.10 -13.66
C ALA A 187 3.03 -9.63 -15.11
N LEU A 188 2.70 -8.37 -15.39
CA LEU A 188 2.84 -7.75 -16.71
C LEU A 188 4.30 -7.76 -17.18
N LYS A 189 5.25 -7.41 -16.30
CA LYS A 189 6.69 -7.46 -16.62
C LYS A 189 7.12 -8.87 -17.01
N ARG A 190 6.72 -9.89 -16.24
CA ARG A 190 7.00 -11.29 -16.57
C ARG A 190 6.41 -11.71 -17.92
N ILE A 191 5.13 -11.40 -18.17
CA ILE A 191 4.44 -11.77 -19.42
C ILE A 191 5.10 -11.07 -20.62
N LYS A 192 5.40 -9.77 -20.52
CA LYS A 192 6.07 -9.00 -21.59
C LYS A 192 7.48 -9.53 -21.88
N THR A 193 8.28 -9.81 -20.84
CA THR A 193 9.64 -10.35 -21.01
C THR A 193 9.62 -11.73 -21.67
N TYR A 194 8.67 -12.59 -21.28
CA TYR A 194 8.56 -13.93 -21.84
C TYR A 194 8.04 -13.93 -23.28
N CYS A 195 7.05 -13.09 -23.60
CA CYS A 195 6.42 -13.11 -24.91
C CYS A 195 7.26 -12.45 -26.01
N ARG A 196 8.28 -11.63 -25.68
CA ARG A 196 9.37 -11.04 -26.52
C ARG A 196 9.01 -10.49 -27.92
N SER A 197 7.75 -10.51 -28.31
CA SER A 197 7.17 -10.14 -29.60
C SER A 197 5.89 -9.37 -29.34
N THR A 198 5.60 -8.42 -30.21
CA THR A 198 4.51 -7.44 -30.11
C THR A 198 3.16 -8.12 -29.90
N MET A 199 2.73 -8.20 -28.64
CA MET A 199 1.47 -8.79 -28.23
C MET A 199 0.41 -7.70 -28.19
N ILE A 200 -0.73 -7.96 -28.83
CA ILE A 200 -1.89 -7.05 -28.82
C ILE A 200 -2.42 -6.93 -27.38
N GLU A 201 -2.89 -5.74 -27.03
CA GLU A 201 -3.35 -5.38 -25.69
C GLU A 201 -4.39 -6.35 -25.12
N ASP A 202 -5.37 -6.77 -25.93
CA ASP A 202 -6.41 -7.72 -25.52
C ASP A 202 -5.85 -9.04 -25.01
N ARG A 203 -4.89 -9.61 -25.75
CA ARG A 203 -4.26 -10.88 -25.39
C ARG A 203 -3.41 -10.69 -24.13
N LEU A 204 -2.72 -9.55 -24.00
CA LEU A 204 -1.91 -9.23 -22.82
C LEU A 204 -2.78 -9.13 -21.56
N ASN A 205 -3.90 -8.42 -21.65
CA ASN A 205 -4.85 -8.26 -20.56
C ASN A 205 -5.46 -9.61 -20.15
N GLY A 206 -5.81 -10.45 -21.12
CA GLY A 206 -6.27 -11.82 -20.87
C GLY A 206 -5.24 -12.68 -20.12
N LEU A 207 -3.97 -12.68 -20.55
CA LEU A 207 -2.90 -13.41 -19.86
C LEU A 207 -2.58 -12.84 -18.48
N ALA A 208 -2.63 -11.52 -18.32
CA ALA A 208 -2.40 -10.89 -17.01
C ALA A 208 -3.50 -11.30 -16.02
N ALA A 209 -4.76 -11.29 -16.45
CA ALA A 209 -5.89 -11.72 -15.63
C ALA A 209 -5.73 -13.19 -15.19
N THR A 210 -5.45 -14.11 -16.12
CA THR A 210 -5.26 -15.54 -15.76
C THR A 210 -4.05 -15.76 -14.86
N PHE A 211 -2.97 -15.01 -15.05
CA PHE A 211 -1.78 -15.11 -14.20
C PHE A 211 -1.98 -14.52 -12.79
N ILE A 212 -2.79 -13.48 -12.63
CA ILE A 212 -3.10 -12.88 -11.33
C ILE A 212 -4.10 -13.76 -10.56
N HIS A 213 -5.08 -14.34 -11.28
CA HIS A 213 -6.17 -15.11 -10.71
C HIS A 213 -6.00 -16.63 -10.86
N LYS A 214 -4.79 -17.16 -10.64
CA LYS A 214 -4.48 -18.61 -10.81
C LYS A 214 -5.31 -19.54 -9.93
N ASN A 215 -5.82 -19.02 -8.81
CA ASN A 215 -6.60 -19.80 -7.85
C ASN A 215 -8.09 -19.89 -8.22
N VAL A 216 -8.51 -19.23 -9.30
CA VAL A 216 -9.87 -19.38 -9.83
C VAL A 216 -9.89 -20.62 -10.72
N GLU A 217 -10.68 -21.61 -10.36
CA GLU A 217 -10.86 -22.80 -11.18
C GLU A 217 -11.56 -22.43 -12.49
N ILE A 218 -10.99 -22.89 -13.60
CA ILE A 218 -11.48 -22.60 -14.94
C ILE A 218 -12.00 -23.92 -15.54
N ASP A 219 -13.29 -23.96 -15.83
CA ASP A 219 -13.93 -25.11 -16.47
C ASP A 219 -13.57 -25.15 -17.97
N ALA A 220 -12.72 -26.09 -18.34
CA ALA A 220 -12.26 -26.26 -19.72
C ALA A 220 -13.41 -26.56 -20.70
N LYS A 221 -14.49 -27.22 -20.25
CA LYS A 221 -15.64 -27.53 -21.12
C LYS A 221 -16.38 -26.26 -21.50
N LYS A 222 -16.64 -25.37 -20.54
CA LYS A 222 -17.26 -24.06 -20.81
C LYS A 222 -16.42 -23.20 -21.74
N ILE A 223 -15.09 -23.26 -21.64
CA ILE A 223 -14.21 -22.56 -22.59
C ILE A 223 -14.37 -23.12 -23.99
N LEU A 224 -14.40 -24.45 -24.13
CA LEU A 224 -14.56 -25.11 -25.42
C LEU A 224 -15.89 -24.70 -26.07
N ASP A 225 -16.99 -24.76 -25.32
CA ASP A 225 -18.31 -24.37 -25.81
C ASP A 225 -18.34 -22.90 -26.25
N LEU A 226 -17.75 -21.99 -25.46
CA LEU A 226 -17.62 -20.57 -25.82
C LEU A 226 -16.76 -20.35 -27.06
N PHE A 227 -15.69 -21.14 -27.22
CA PHE A 227 -14.81 -21.06 -28.39
C PHE A 227 -15.52 -21.53 -29.66
N VAL A 228 -16.25 -22.65 -29.59
CA VAL A 228 -17.06 -23.18 -30.69
C VAL A 228 -18.14 -22.17 -31.10
N GLN A 229 -18.85 -21.57 -30.14
CA GLN A 229 -19.86 -20.55 -30.41
C GLN A 229 -19.28 -19.31 -31.09
N LYS A 230 -18.09 -18.86 -30.68
CA LYS A 230 -17.45 -17.65 -31.22
C LYS A 230 -16.75 -17.88 -32.57
N HIS A 231 -16.36 -19.12 -32.87
CA HIS A 231 -15.61 -19.49 -34.08
C HIS A 231 -16.29 -20.62 -34.88
N GLN A 232 -17.61 -20.55 -35.05
CA GLN A 232 -18.41 -21.55 -35.79
C GLN A 232 -17.87 -21.90 -37.19
N ARG A 233 -17.10 -21.01 -37.85
CA ARG A 233 -16.58 -21.20 -39.20
C ARG A 233 -15.20 -21.87 -39.31
N ARG A 234 -14.61 -22.33 -38.20
CA ARG A 234 -13.26 -22.95 -38.21
C ARG A 234 -13.26 -24.46 -37.99
N PHE A 235 -14.44 -25.08 -37.93
CA PHE A 235 -14.61 -26.52 -37.65
C PHE A 235 -14.95 -27.35 -38.89
N ASP A 236 -14.48 -26.98 -40.08
CA ASP A 236 -14.41 -27.92 -41.21
C ASP A 236 -13.16 -28.79 -41.04
N PHE A 237 -13.20 -29.70 -40.06
CA PHE A 237 -12.37 -30.90 -40.14
C PHE A 237 -13.10 -31.86 -41.07
N GLY A 238 -12.89 -31.67 -42.37
CA GLY A 238 -13.33 -32.60 -43.40
C GLY A 238 -12.75 -33.99 -43.10
N LEU A 239 -13.64 -34.89 -42.70
CA LEU A 239 -13.46 -36.34 -42.80
C LEU A 239 -13.56 -36.77 -44.26
#